data_AF-A0A941EXK6-F1
#
_entry.id   AF-A0A941EXK6-F1
#
_cell.length_a   1.000
_cell.length_b   1.000
_cell.length_c   1.000
_cell.angle_alpha   90.00
_cell.angle_beta   90.00
_cell.angle_gamma   90.00
#
_symmetry.space_group_name_H-M   'P 1'
#
loop_
_entity.id
_entity.type
_entity.pdbx_description
1 polymer ?
#
loop_
_entity_poly.entity_id
_entity_poly.type
_entity_poly.pdbx_seq_one_letter_code
_entity_poly.pdbx_strand_id
1 'polypeptide(L)'
;MAAERERKESGERDKPRRGGKVRASGSEGPRLDQPKALHPRRGVRVNTERFGQASENIARYFGTAQYLVIQTCMVIIWIALNILVFTRSIRWDPYPFILLNLAFSTQAAYAAPLILLAQNRQADRDRVQYEQDRARDEQSVANTEYLLREVASLRMAVNDLTTRDFLRSELQALVKELEQARSEER
;
A
#
# COMPACT_ATOMS: atom_id res chain seq x y z
N MET A 1 -68.27 -33.94 16.39
CA MET A 1 -69.13 -32.76 16.62
C MET A 1 -68.70 -32.19 17.96
N ALA A 2 -67.83 -31.17 17.91
CA ALA A 2 -68.21 -29.77 18.11
C ALA A 2 -68.48 -29.52 19.60
N ALA A 3 -67.51 -28.95 20.33
CA ALA A 3 -67.35 -27.51 20.55
C ALA A 3 -67.52 -27.32 22.08
N GLU A 4 -66.90 -26.40 22.81
CA GLU A 4 -66.26 -25.14 22.48
C GLU A 4 -65.61 -24.60 23.77
N ARG A 5 -64.67 -23.66 23.61
CA ARG A 5 -64.33 -22.59 24.57
C ARG A 5 -63.60 -23.02 25.84
N GLU A 6 -62.72 -22.25 26.47
CA GLU A 6 -62.04 -20.98 26.27
C GLU A 6 -60.96 -20.99 27.36
N ARG A 7 -59.70 -20.70 27.06
CA ARG A 7 -59.04 -19.43 27.38
C ARG A 7 -58.86 -19.13 28.88
N LYS A 8 -57.62 -18.70 29.18
CA LYS A 8 -57.14 -17.86 30.32
C LYS A 8 -56.74 -18.63 31.58
N GLU A 9 -55.43 -18.78 31.81
CA GLU A 9 -54.48 -17.81 32.40
C GLU A 9 -54.42 -17.98 33.91
N SER A 10 -53.23 -18.30 34.42
CA SER A 10 -52.46 -17.41 35.30
C SER A 10 -51.71 -18.18 36.40
N GLY A 11 -50.39 -17.98 36.41
CA GLY A 11 -49.67 -17.75 37.65
C GLY A 11 -48.96 -18.94 38.26
N GLU A 12 -47.74 -19.22 37.81
CA GLU A 12 -46.73 -19.86 38.66
C GLU A 12 -45.42 -19.07 38.55
N ARG A 13 -45.12 -18.28 39.59
CA ARG A 13 -43.81 -17.68 39.86
C ARG A 13 -43.06 -18.56 40.85
N ASP A 14 -41.73 -18.36 40.93
CA ASP A 14 -40.75 -18.88 41.91
C ASP A 14 -40.03 -20.16 41.40
N LYS A 15 -38.70 -20.36 41.36
CA LYS A 15 -37.50 -19.72 41.94
C LYS A 15 -36.26 -20.33 41.23
N PRO A 16 -35.05 -19.73 41.20
CA PRO A 16 -33.92 -20.29 40.45
C PRO A 16 -33.22 -21.39 41.25
N ARG A 17 -33.02 -22.57 40.62
CA ARG A 17 -32.21 -23.66 41.19
C ARG A 17 -30.74 -23.47 40.81
N ARG A 18 -29.91 -23.32 41.85
CA ARG A 18 -28.44 -23.32 41.83
C ARG A 18 -27.89 -24.47 40.98
N GLY A 19 -27.22 -24.14 39.88
CA GLY A 19 -26.38 -25.06 39.11
C GLY A 19 -25.06 -25.33 39.83
N GLY A 20 -24.74 -26.61 39.98
CA GLY A 20 -23.59 -27.12 40.72
C GLY A 20 -22.24 -26.66 40.18
N LYS A 21 -21.33 -26.40 41.11
CA LYS A 21 -19.93 -26.08 40.85
C LYS A 21 -19.21 -27.38 40.44
N VAL A 22 -19.11 -27.63 39.14
CA VAL A 22 -18.30 -28.73 38.60
C VAL A 22 -16.83 -28.42 38.90
N ARG A 23 -16.26 -29.20 39.83
CA ARG A 23 -14.85 -29.11 40.23
C ARG A 23 -14.03 -29.93 39.22
N ALA A 24 -13.67 -29.32 38.10
CA ALA A 24 -12.71 -29.91 37.16
C ALA A 24 -11.30 -29.69 37.71
N SER A 25 -10.76 -30.73 38.36
CA SER A 25 -9.33 -30.90 38.60
C SER A 25 -8.67 -31.27 37.27
N GLY A 26 -8.28 -30.25 36.49
CA GLY A 26 -7.41 -30.41 35.33
C GLY A 26 -6.03 -29.87 35.67
N SER A 27 -5.06 -30.77 35.80
CA SER A 27 -3.63 -30.46 35.88
C SER A 27 -3.19 -29.71 34.61
N GLU A 28 -3.08 -28.39 34.69
CA GLU A 28 -2.50 -27.58 33.61
C GLU A 28 -0.98 -27.69 33.67
N GLY A 29 -0.42 -28.64 32.90
CA GLY A 29 0.98 -28.56 32.48
C GLY A 29 1.22 -27.30 31.62
N PRO A 30 2.46 -26.79 31.53
CA PRO A 30 2.77 -25.57 30.78
C PRO A 30 2.32 -25.72 29.32
N ARG A 31 1.29 -24.99 28.93
CA ARG A 31 0.79 -24.97 27.53
C ARG A 31 1.89 -24.40 26.63
N LEU A 32 2.41 -25.24 25.75
CA LEU A 32 3.45 -24.92 24.76
C LEU A 32 2.94 -24.07 23.58
N ASP A 33 1.64 -23.74 23.56
CA ASP A 33 0.98 -23.02 22.46
C ASP A 33 1.03 -21.50 22.57
N GLN A 34 1.72 -20.94 23.56
CA GLN A 34 1.96 -19.50 23.61
C GLN A 34 3.29 -19.21 22.91
N PRO A 35 3.30 -18.48 21.75
CA PRO A 35 4.55 -18.00 21.20
C PRO A 35 5.22 -17.13 22.26
N LYS A 36 6.32 -17.63 22.78
CA LYS A 36 7.19 -16.97 23.75
C LYS A 36 7.48 -15.56 23.22
N ALA A 37 6.88 -14.54 23.84
CA ALA A 37 7.16 -13.15 23.51
C ALA A 37 8.67 -12.93 23.64
N LEU A 38 9.32 -12.87 22.47
CA LEU A 38 10.74 -12.69 22.34
C LEU A 38 11.08 -11.36 23.04
N HIS A 39 12.07 -11.40 23.94
CA HIS A 39 12.52 -10.27 24.74
C HIS A 39 12.49 -8.96 23.94
N PRO A 40 12.06 -7.82 24.52
CA PRO A 40 12.21 -6.54 23.86
C PRO A 40 13.72 -6.31 23.70
N ARG A 41 14.23 -6.57 22.49
CA ARG A 41 15.57 -6.14 22.10
C ARG A 41 15.60 -4.66 22.37
N ARG A 42 16.46 -4.27 23.32
CA ARG A 42 16.84 -2.88 23.57
C ARG A 42 17.64 -2.41 22.35
N GLY A 43 16.95 -2.29 21.21
CA GLY A 43 17.49 -1.66 20.02
C GLY A 43 17.73 -0.21 20.38
N VAL A 44 18.95 0.26 20.14
CA VAL A 44 19.20 1.70 20.02
C VAL A 44 18.12 2.21 19.07
N ARG A 45 17.18 3.02 19.55
CA ARG A 45 16.21 3.68 18.69
C ARG A 45 16.98 4.75 17.93
N VAL A 46 17.73 4.30 16.93
CA VAL A 46 18.27 5.16 15.89
C VAL A 46 17.03 5.81 15.28
N ASN A 47 16.96 7.13 15.37
CA ASN A 47 15.74 7.88 15.10
C ASN A 47 15.45 7.83 13.59
N THR A 48 14.78 6.77 13.13
CA THR A 48 14.57 6.40 11.71
C THR A 48 14.04 7.57 10.89
N GLU A 49 13.24 8.44 11.51
CA GLU A 49 12.70 9.65 10.90
C GLU A 49 13.79 10.66 10.49
N ARG A 50 14.77 10.92 11.36
CA ARG A 50 15.87 11.86 11.08
C ARG A 50 16.85 11.31 10.05
N PHE A 51 17.17 10.03 10.16
CA PHE A 51 17.97 9.34 9.14
C PHE A 51 17.23 9.25 7.81
N GLY A 52 15.90 9.19 7.86
CA GLY A 52 15.07 9.13 6.67
C GLY A 52 15.09 10.42 5.87
N GLN A 53 14.94 11.56 6.56
CA GLN A 53 15.06 12.88 5.94
C GLN A 53 16.49 13.15 5.44
N ALA A 54 17.50 12.76 6.21
CA ALA A 54 18.90 12.88 5.80
C ALA A 54 19.20 12.08 4.54
N SER A 55 18.77 10.81 4.46
CA SER A 55 18.98 9.97 3.28
C SER A 55 18.24 10.49 2.04
N GLU A 56 17.08 11.14 2.20
CA GLU A 56 16.35 11.76 1.09
C GLU A 56 17.04 13.01 0.54
N ASN A 57 17.63 13.82 1.42
CA ASN A 57 18.46 14.95 1.02
C ASN A 57 19.76 14.48 0.34
N ILE A 58 20.40 13.44 0.89
CA ILE A 58 21.61 12.85 0.33
C ILE A 58 21.35 12.25 -1.06
N ALA A 59 20.25 11.52 -1.23
CA ALA A 59 19.88 10.94 -2.54
C ALA A 59 19.65 12.03 -3.60
N ARG A 60 18.97 13.12 -3.26
CA ARG A 60 18.80 14.27 -4.16
C ARG A 60 20.12 14.97 -4.48
N TYR A 61 21.03 15.05 -3.50
CA TYR A 61 22.33 15.67 -3.67
C TYR A 61 23.24 14.88 -4.63
N PHE A 62 23.35 13.55 -4.46
CA PHE A 62 24.15 12.69 -5.33
C PHE A 62 23.55 12.48 -6.73
N GLY A 63 22.22 12.58 -6.88
CA GLY A 63 21.53 12.44 -8.16
C GLY A 63 21.61 13.66 -9.08
N THR A 64 22.16 14.78 -8.60
CA THR A 64 22.22 16.04 -9.35
C THR A 64 23.59 16.21 -10.01
N ALA A 65 23.63 16.59 -11.29
CA ALA A 65 24.88 16.82 -12.04
C ALA A 65 25.82 17.86 -11.39
N GLN A 66 25.27 18.75 -10.55
CA GLN A 66 26.01 19.75 -9.79
C GLN A 66 27.04 19.15 -8.82
N TYR A 67 26.77 17.98 -8.22
CA TYR A 67 27.71 17.33 -7.31
C TYR A 67 29.02 16.96 -8.01
N LEU A 68 28.92 16.37 -9.21
CA LEU A 68 30.08 15.98 -10.01
C LEU A 68 30.93 17.19 -10.42
N VAL A 69 30.27 18.31 -10.77
CA VAL A 69 30.97 19.56 -11.13
C VAL A 69 31.75 20.09 -9.93
N ILE A 70 31.11 20.21 -8.76
CA ILE A 70 31.77 20.70 -7.53
C ILE A 70 32.94 19.78 -7.14
N GLN A 71 32.75 18.46 -7.17
CA GLN A 71 33.79 17.48 -6.85
C GLN A 71 35.00 17.60 -7.79
N THR A 72 34.75 17.76 -9.09
CA THR A 72 35.80 17.92 -10.10
C THR A 72 36.56 19.24 -9.91
N CYS A 73 35.84 20.33 -9.66
CA CYS A 73 36.46 21.63 -9.34
C CYS A 73 37.33 21.55 -8.08
N MET A 74 36.87 20.87 -7.03
CA MET A 74 37.64 20.68 -5.80
C MET A 74 38.96 19.94 -6.05
N VAL A 75 38.94 18.87 -6.85
CA VAL A 75 40.15 18.13 -7.25
C VAL A 75 41.10 19.02 -8.04
N ILE A 76 40.59 19.78 -9.02
CA ILE A 76 41.41 20.71 -9.81
C ILE A 76 42.06 21.78 -8.93
N ILE A 77 41.30 22.38 -8.00
CA ILE A 77 41.81 23.38 -7.06
C ILE A 77 42.90 22.77 -6.18
N TRP A 78 42.72 21.53 -5.70
CA TRP A 78 43.71 20.85 -4.88
C TRP A 78 45.03 20.62 -5.65
N ILE A 79 44.94 20.15 -6.89
CA ILE A 79 46.10 19.98 -7.77
C ILE A 79 46.79 21.34 -8.01
N ALA A 80 46.02 22.40 -8.28
CA ALA A 80 46.56 23.74 -8.51
C ALA A 80 47.27 24.31 -7.27
N LEU A 81 46.69 24.14 -6.07
CA LEU A 81 47.31 24.53 -4.80
C LEU A 81 48.61 23.76 -4.57
N ASN A 82 48.63 22.46 -4.85
CA ASN A 82 49.82 21.64 -4.70
C ASN A 82 50.97 22.12 -5.61
N ILE A 83 50.69 22.44 -6.87
CA ILE A 83 51.67 22.99 -7.83
C ILE A 83 52.17 24.37 -7.39
N LEU A 84 51.30 25.22 -6.85
CA LEU A 84 51.67 26.54 -6.34
C LEU A 84 52.57 26.44 -5.10
N VAL A 85 52.29 25.49 -4.21
CA VAL A 85 53.10 25.23 -3.00
C VAL A 85 54.45 24.61 -3.36
N PHE A 86 54.50 23.72 -4.36
CA PHE A 86 55.74 23.19 -4.92
C PHE A 86 56.66 24.31 -5.44
N THR A 87 56.10 25.34 -6.06
CA THR A 87 56.84 26.51 -6.57
C THR A 87 57.47 27.36 -5.45
N ARG A 88 56.97 27.26 -4.20
CA ARG A 88 57.40 28.08 -3.06
C ARG A 88 58.44 27.40 -2.15
N SER A 89 59.15 26.39 -2.65
CA SER A 89 60.21 25.63 -1.95
C SER A 89 59.78 24.73 -0.78
N ILE A 90 58.50 24.68 -0.42
CA ILE A 90 57.96 23.78 0.60
C ILE A 90 57.34 22.57 -0.13
N ARG A 91 57.99 21.41 -0.05
CA ARG A 91 57.50 20.16 -0.66
C ARG A 91 56.35 19.55 0.16
N TRP A 92 55.21 20.22 0.18
CA TRP A 92 54.00 19.71 0.82
C TRP A 92 53.23 18.85 -0.20
N ASP A 93 53.28 17.53 0.00
CA ASP A 93 52.68 16.46 -0.82
C ASP A 93 53.24 16.29 -2.27
N PRO A 94 54.47 15.75 -2.42
CA PRO A 94 55.07 15.41 -3.73
C PRO A 94 54.32 14.29 -4.47
N TYR A 95 54.49 14.22 -5.80
CA TYR A 95 53.95 13.15 -6.64
C TYR A 95 54.33 11.76 -6.07
N PRO A 96 53.38 10.82 -5.84
CA PRO A 96 51.98 10.78 -6.25
C PRO A 96 51.01 11.15 -5.10
N PHE A 97 50.72 12.45 -4.91
CA PHE A 97 49.72 13.05 -4.01
C PHE A 97 49.13 12.10 -2.94
N ILE A 98 49.94 11.71 -1.95
CA ILE A 98 49.59 10.65 -0.99
C ILE A 98 48.42 11.08 -0.11
N LEU A 99 48.34 12.37 0.21
CA LEU A 99 47.27 12.91 1.05
C LEU A 99 45.93 12.94 0.32
N LEU A 100 45.93 13.27 -0.98
CA LEU A 100 44.72 13.23 -1.80
C LEU A 100 44.20 11.80 -1.95
N ASN A 101 45.10 10.85 -2.21
CA ASN A 101 44.73 9.43 -2.30
C ASN A 101 44.21 8.88 -0.98
N LEU A 102 44.81 9.25 0.15
CA LEU A 102 44.37 8.85 1.47
C LEU A 102 42.98 9.42 1.80
N ALA A 103 42.75 10.69 1.47
CA ALA A 103 41.46 11.34 1.65
C ALA A 103 40.37 10.66 0.80
N PHE A 104 40.65 10.38 -0.47
CA PHE A 104 39.69 9.73 -1.37
C PHE A 104 39.40 8.28 -0.96
N SER A 105 40.43 7.54 -0.52
CA SER A 105 40.28 6.18 -0.01
C SER A 105 39.41 6.14 1.25
N THR A 106 39.60 7.10 2.15
CA THR A 106 38.76 7.25 3.35
C THR A 106 37.33 7.68 2.99
N GLN A 107 37.17 8.57 2.00
CA GLN A 107 35.85 8.97 1.49
C GLN A 107 35.08 7.76 0.97
N ALA A 108 35.71 6.94 0.13
CA ALA A 108 35.10 5.72 -0.40
C ALA A 108 34.75 4.72 0.70
N ALA A 109 35.66 4.53 1.67
CA ALA A 109 35.45 3.62 2.80
C ALA A 109 34.26 4.02 3.69
N TYR A 110 34.03 5.32 3.91
CA TYR A 110 32.86 5.79 4.66
C TYR A 110 31.59 5.87 3.81
N ALA A 111 31.72 6.08 2.50
CA ALA A 111 30.56 6.10 1.60
C ALA A 111 29.88 4.73 1.53
N ALA A 112 30.64 3.63 1.48
CA ALA A 112 30.09 2.27 1.37
C ALA A 112 29.02 1.92 2.45
N PRO A 113 29.26 2.09 3.77
CA PRO A 113 28.25 1.80 4.78
C PRO A 113 27.07 2.77 4.74
N LEU A 114 27.28 4.03 4.37
CA LEU A 114 26.19 5.01 4.22
C LEU A 114 25.28 4.65 3.04
N ILE A 115 25.87 4.24 1.92
CA ILE A 115 25.15 3.77 0.74
C ILE A 115 24.36 2.50 1.08
N LEU A 116 24.94 1.54 1.80
CA LEU A 116 24.26 0.30 2.20
C LEU A 116 23.02 0.61 3.07
N LEU A 117 23.13 1.56 4.00
CA LEU A 117 21.99 2.00 4.81
C LEU A 117 20.92 2.71 3.96
N ALA A 118 21.32 3.53 3.00
CA ALA A 118 20.39 4.17 2.07
C ALA A 118 19.67 3.13 1.19
N GLN A 119 20.40 2.11 0.73
CA GLN A 119 19.88 1.02 -0.10
C GLN A 119 18.89 0.13 0.67
N ASN A 120 19.19 -0.27 1.91
CA ASN A 120 18.24 -1.04 2.72
C ASN A 120 16.91 -0.28 2.88
N ARG A 121 16.98 1.04 3.06
CA ARG A 121 15.79 1.87 3.20
C ARG A 121 15.02 2.05 1.89
N GLN A 122 15.72 2.13 0.75
CA GLN A 122 15.10 2.11 -0.57
C GLN A 122 14.36 0.79 -0.79
N ALA A 123 15.02 -0.34 -0.52
CA ALA A 123 14.41 -1.67 -0.64
C ALA A 123 13.17 -1.85 0.26
N ASP A 124 13.21 -1.32 1.49
CA ASP A 124 12.04 -1.32 2.38
C ASP A 124 10.87 -0.51 1.81
N ARG A 125 11.13 0.69 1.26
CA ARG A 125 10.10 1.51 0.59
C ARG A 125 9.55 0.81 -0.66
N ASP A 126 10.43 0.26 -1.49
CA ASP A 126 10.07 -0.42 -2.73
C ASP A 126 9.21 -1.66 -2.44
N ARG A 127 9.49 -2.38 -1.35
CA ARG A 127 8.66 -3.50 -0.89
C ARG A 127 7.25 -3.05 -0.51
N VAL A 128 7.11 -2.00 0.29
CA VAL A 128 5.79 -1.49 0.69
C VAL A 128 5.02 -0.99 -0.53
N GLN A 129 5.70 -0.29 -1.44
CA GLN A 129 5.10 0.18 -2.69
C GLN A 129 4.61 -1.00 -3.53
N TYR A 130 5.42 -2.05 -3.67
CA TYR A 130 5.05 -3.26 -4.40
C TYR A 130 3.84 -3.99 -3.79
N GLU A 131 3.78 -4.11 -2.46
CA GLU A 131 2.63 -4.70 -1.77
C GLU A 131 1.34 -3.88 -1.98
N GLN A 132 1.43 -2.55 -1.96
CA GLN A 132 0.30 -1.67 -2.23
C GLN A 132 -0.17 -1.74 -3.68
N ASP A 133 0.76 -1.72 -4.63
CA ASP A 133 0.43 -1.79 -6.05
C ASP A 133 -0.21 -3.13 -6.39
N ARG A 134 0.27 -4.23 -5.82
CA ARG A 134 -0.39 -5.54 -5.94
C ARG A 134 -1.83 -5.52 -5.41
N ALA A 135 -2.07 -4.94 -4.23
CA ALA A 135 -3.42 -4.85 -3.68
C ALA A 135 -4.35 -3.98 -4.55
N ARG A 136 -3.82 -2.89 -5.12
CA ARG A 136 -4.55 -2.04 -6.08
C ARG A 136 -4.88 -2.78 -7.37
N ASP A 137 -3.95 -3.56 -7.88
CA ASP A 137 -4.15 -4.37 -9.09
C ASP A 137 -5.24 -5.42 -8.87
N GLU A 138 -5.21 -6.13 -7.74
CA GLU A 138 -6.26 -7.08 -7.35
C GLU A 138 -7.64 -6.38 -7.25
N GLN A 139 -7.69 -5.18 -6.68
CA GLN A 139 -8.93 -4.39 -6.61
C GLN A 139 -9.38 -3.89 -8.00
N SER A 140 -8.44 -3.51 -8.87
CA SER A 140 -8.72 -3.05 -10.24
C SER A 140 -9.32 -4.17 -11.09
N VAL A 141 -8.78 -5.39 -10.97
CA VAL A 141 -9.32 -6.58 -11.62
C VAL A 141 -10.75 -6.85 -11.13
N ALA A 142 -10.98 -6.84 -9.80
CA ALA A 142 -12.32 -7.04 -9.24
C ALA A 142 -13.34 -5.98 -9.69
N ASN A 143 -12.94 -4.71 -9.73
CA ASN A 143 -13.79 -3.63 -10.23
C ASN A 143 -14.12 -3.81 -11.71
N THR A 144 -13.13 -4.24 -12.52
CA THR A 144 -13.33 -4.51 -13.94
C THR A 144 -14.30 -5.66 -14.14
N GLU A 145 -14.17 -6.76 -13.39
CA GLU A 145 -15.12 -7.87 -13.42
C GLU A 145 -16.54 -7.46 -13.01
N TYR A 146 -16.66 -6.61 -11.98
CA TYR A 146 -17.95 -6.06 -11.56
C TYR A 146 -18.59 -5.24 -12.68
N LEU A 147 -17.85 -4.29 -13.26
CA LEU A 147 -18.34 -3.46 -14.36
C LEU A 147 -18.72 -4.30 -15.59
N LEU A 148 -17.97 -5.36 -15.90
CA LEU A 148 -18.31 -6.29 -16.99
C LEU A 148 -19.64 -7.00 -16.75
N ARG A 149 -19.91 -7.42 -15.49
CA ARG A 149 -21.20 -8.03 -15.13
C ARG A 149 -22.35 -7.04 -15.22
N GLU A 150 -22.16 -5.80 -14.76
CA GLU A 150 -23.15 -4.73 -14.89
C GLU A 150 -23.42 -4.35 -16.35
N VAL A 151 -22.39 -4.30 -17.20
CA VAL A 151 -22.56 -4.04 -18.63
C VAL A 151 -23.29 -5.21 -19.31
N ALA A 152 -22.99 -6.46 -18.92
CA ALA A 152 -23.67 -7.62 -19.46
C ALA A 152 -25.16 -7.65 -19.06
N SER A 153 -25.49 -7.34 -17.80
CA SER A 153 -26.88 -7.26 -17.34
C SER A 153 -27.64 -6.12 -18.01
N LEU A 154 -27.02 -4.94 -18.14
CA LEU A 154 -27.58 -3.80 -18.87
C LEU A 154 -27.85 -4.15 -20.34
N ARG A 155 -26.90 -4.81 -21.00
CA ARG A 155 -27.06 -5.26 -22.40
C ARG A 155 -28.23 -6.23 -22.56
N MET A 156 -28.40 -7.17 -21.63
CA MET A 156 -29.55 -8.09 -21.65
C MET A 156 -30.88 -7.35 -21.49
N ALA A 157 -30.97 -6.41 -20.55
CA ALA A 157 -32.16 -5.58 -20.34
C ALA A 157 -32.50 -4.72 -21.57
N VAL A 158 -31.49 -4.10 -22.21
CA VAL A 158 -31.69 -3.34 -23.45
C VAL A 158 -32.12 -4.23 -24.61
N ASN A 159 -31.56 -5.43 -24.73
CA ASN A 159 -31.92 -6.37 -25.79
C ASN A 159 -33.39 -6.82 -25.67
N ASP A 160 -33.88 -7.01 -24.45
CA ASP A 160 -35.29 -7.37 -24.19
C ASP A 160 -36.25 -6.25 -24.65
N LEU A 161 -35.95 -4.98 -24.31
CA LEU A 161 -36.71 -3.80 -24.76
C LEU A 161 -36.66 -3.58 -26.27
N THR A 162 -35.55 -3.96 -26.90
CA THR A 162 -35.35 -3.80 -28.35
C THR A 162 -35.87 -5.01 -29.14
N THR A 163 -36.51 -5.99 -28.49
CA THR A 163 -37.10 -7.12 -29.21
C THR A 163 -38.06 -6.55 -30.25
N ARG A 164 -37.78 -6.84 -31.52
CA ARG A 164 -38.53 -6.30 -32.67
C ARG A 164 -40.04 -6.49 -32.50
N ASP A 165 -40.46 -7.55 -31.83
CA ASP A 165 -41.87 -7.85 -31.58
C ASP A 165 -42.52 -6.91 -30.55
N PHE A 166 -41.78 -6.46 -29.52
CA PHE A 166 -42.27 -5.46 -28.57
C PHE A 166 -42.39 -4.08 -29.26
N LEU A 167 -41.32 -3.61 -29.91
CA LEU A 167 -41.36 -2.37 -30.67
C LEU A 167 -42.42 -2.39 -31.78
N ARG A 168 -42.61 -3.54 -32.44
CA ARG A 168 -43.63 -3.71 -33.47
C ARG A 168 -45.04 -3.71 -32.90
N SER A 169 -45.28 -4.37 -31.77
CA SER A 169 -46.60 -4.38 -31.14
C SER A 169 -46.97 -3.00 -30.63
N GLU A 170 -46.03 -2.25 -30.04
CA GLU A 170 -46.29 -0.89 -29.55
C GLU A 170 -46.52 0.10 -30.69
N LEU A 171 -45.72 0.02 -31.77
CA LEU A 171 -45.97 0.80 -32.98
C LEU A 171 -47.32 0.45 -33.61
N GLN A 172 -47.70 -0.83 -33.65
CA GLN A 172 -49.00 -1.25 -34.16
C GLN A 172 -50.16 -0.76 -33.27
N ALA A 173 -50.00 -0.80 -31.95
CA ALA A 173 -50.99 -0.28 -31.00
C ALA A 173 -51.21 1.22 -31.20
N LEU A 174 -50.13 2.00 -31.24
CA LEU A 174 -50.18 3.44 -31.48
C LEU A 174 -50.79 3.79 -32.85
N VAL A 175 -50.44 3.06 -33.91
CA VAL A 175 -51.04 3.25 -35.24
C VAL A 175 -52.54 2.97 -35.22
N LYS A 176 -52.97 1.91 -34.54
CA LYS A 176 -54.38 1.51 -34.45
C LYS A 176 -55.20 2.54 -33.66
N GLU A 177 -54.63 3.08 -32.59
CA GLU A 177 -55.22 4.16 -31.80
C GLU A 177 -55.40 5.43 -32.63
N LEU A 178 -54.41 5.80 -33.44
CA LEU A 178 -54.48 6.94 -34.37
C LEU A 178 -55.54 6.75 -35.47
N GLU A 179 -55.68 5.53 -35.99
CA GLU A 179 -56.74 5.19 -36.96
C GLU A 179 -58.13 5.30 -36.33
N GLN A 180 -58.30 4.83 -35.08
CA GLN A 180 -59.56 4.96 -34.35
C GLN A 180 -59.91 6.43 -34.10
N ALA A 181 -58.97 7.23 -33.59
CA ALA A 181 -59.19 8.65 -33.35
C ALA A 181 -59.58 9.40 -34.64
N ARG A 182 -58.93 9.09 -35.76
CA ARG A 182 -59.29 9.66 -37.08
C ARG A 182 -60.67 9.21 -37.57
N SER A 183 -61.09 7.99 -37.23
CA SER A 183 -62.42 7.47 -37.62
C SER A 183 -63.55 8.08 -36.79
N GLU A 184 -63.29 8.47 -35.55
CA GLU A 184 -64.25 9.15 -34.68
C GLU A 184 -64.43 10.64 -35.03
N GLU A 185 -63.44 11.26 -35.68
CA GLU A 185 -63.52 12.64 -36.20
C GLU A 185 -64.31 12.79 -37.53
N ARG A 186 -64.75 11.69 -38.16
CA ARG A 186 -65.51 11.70 -39.43
C ARG A 186 -66.96 11.30 -39.23
#